data_AF-A0A352FJE7-F1
#
_entry.id   AF-A0A352FJE7-F1
#
_cell.length_a   1.000
_cell.length_b   1.000
_cell.length_c   1.000
_cell.angle_alpha   90.00
_cell.angle_beta   90.00
_cell.angle_gamma   90.00
#
_symmetry.space_group_name_H-M   'P 1'
#
loop_
_entity.id
_entity.type
_entity.pdbx_description
1 polymer ?
#
loop_
_entity_poly.entity_id
_entity_poly.type
_entity_poly.pdbx_seq_one_letter_code
_entity_poly.pdbx_strand_id
1 'polypeptide(L)'
;MRFKFDRKKSVALRNNPKRGIGFEEAEEIFTHPCYLDERLNRPKQYRAIGWVRGQPFSVILEIREDKDGEYCHLVTLWKSTAQERKLYEENL
;
A
#
# COMPACT_ATOMS: atom_id res chain seq x y z
N MET A 1 -13.57 -1.42 -1.04
CA MET A 1 -12.61 -0.32 -1.38
C MET A 1 -12.27 -0.45 -2.85
N ARG A 2 -12.24 0.64 -3.63
CA ARG A 2 -11.87 0.60 -5.05
C ARG A 2 -10.38 0.93 -5.19
N PHE A 3 -9.62 0.11 -5.91
CA PHE A 3 -8.19 0.34 -6.14
C PHE A 3 -7.89 0.63 -7.61
N LYS A 4 -6.96 1.55 -7.84
CA LYS A 4 -6.38 1.79 -9.17
C LYS A 4 -4.89 1.97 -9.06
N PHE A 5 -4.17 1.57 -10.09
CA PHE A 5 -2.73 1.76 -10.18
C PHE A 5 -2.28 1.58 -11.63
N ASP A 6 -1.06 2.01 -11.91
CA ASP A 6 -0.43 1.74 -13.19
C ASP A 6 -0.02 0.25 -13.26
N ARG A 7 -0.57 -0.47 -14.24
CA ARG A 7 -0.29 -1.91 -14.43
C ARG A 7 1.18 -2.19 -14.79
N LYS A 8 1.81 -1.33 -15.59
CA LYS A 8 3.24 -1.49 -15.94
C LYS A 8 4.10 -1.33 -14.69
N LYS A 9 3.76 -0.38 -13.82
CA LYS A 9 4.41 -0.18 -12.53
C LYS A 9 4.21 -1.37 -11.60
N SER A 10 3.00 -1.95 -11.57
CA SER A 10 2.73 -3.17 -10.80
C SER A 10 3.66 -4.31 -11.22
N VAL A 11 3.76 -4.57 -12.53
CA VAL A 11 4.64 -5.61 -13.09
C VAL A 11 6.10 -5.32 -12.76
N ALA A 12 6.54 -4.06 -12.88
CA ALA A 12 7.91 -3.67 -12.54
C ALA A 12 8.24 -3.88 -11.04
N LEU A 13 7.29 -3.62 -10.14
CA LEU A 13 7.44 -3.89 -8.70
C LEU A 13 7.49 -5.39 -8.43
N ARG A 14 6.61 -6.18 -9.05
CA ARG A 14 6.61 -7.64 -8.91
C ARG A 14 7.94 -8.25 -9.35
N ASN A 15 8.48 -7.78 -10.46
CA ASN A 15 9.77 -8.24 -11.01
C ASN A 15 10.99 -7.73 -10.24
N ASN A 16 10.83 -6.77 -9.32
CA ASN A 16 11.93 -6.27 -8.50
C ASN A 16 12.12 -7.20 -7.28
N PRO A 17 13.26 -7.91 -7.13
CA PRO A 17 13.47 -8.87 -6.04
C PRO A 17 13.38 -8.25 -4.63
N LYS A 18 13.65 -6.95 -4.48
CA LYS A 18 13.52 -6.24 -3.20
C LYS A 18 12.07 -5.98 -2.81
N ARG A 19 11.15 -5.98 -3.78
CA ARG A 19 9.71 -5.76 -3.58
C ARG A 19 8.97 -7.10 -3.62
N GLY A 20 9.09 -7.83 -4.72
CA GLY A 20 8.64 -9.22 -4.87
C GLY A 20 7.13 -9.41 -5.05
N ILE A 21 6.35 -8.33 -5.04
CA ILE A 21 4.90 -8.34 -5.27
C ILE A 21 4.47 -7.15 -6.13
N GLY A 22 3.34 -7.28 -6.81
CA GLY A 22 2.66 -6.19 -7.47
C GLY A 22 1.63 -5.52 -6.56
N PHE A 23 0.94 -4.54 -7.13
CA PHE A 23 -0.15 -3.84 -6.44
C PHE A 23 -1.39 -4.72 -6.25
N GLU A 24 -1.64 -5.68 -7.14
CA GLU A 24 -2.77 -6.63 -6.99
C GLU A 24 -2.66 -7.41 -5.68
N GLU A 25 -1.45 -7.86 -5.32
CA GLU A 25 -1.22 -8.52 -4.04
C GLU A 25 -1.29 -7.54 -2.85
N ALA A 26 -0.84 -6.30 -3.04
CA ALA A 26 -0.84 -5.30 -1.98
C ALA A 26 -2.25 -4.87 -1.53
N GLU A 27 -3.29 -5.14 -2.34
CA GLU A 27 -4.69 -4.94 -1.94
C GLU A 27 -5.05 -5.78 -0.69
N GLU A 28 -4.37 -6.90 -0.45
CA GLU A 28 -4.57 -7.77 0.72
C GLU A 28 -4.36 -7.03 2.05
N ILE A 29 -3.52 -5.99 2.07
CA ILE A 29 -3.32 -5.12 3.25
C ILE A 29 -4.66 -4.63 3.82
N PHE A 30 -5.62 -4.30 2.95
CA PHE A 30 -6.91 -3.72 3.33
C PHE A 30 -7.99 -4.76 3.63
N THR A 31 -7.66 -6.06 3.54
CA THR A 31 -8.57 -7.16 3.92
C THR A 31 -8.49 -7.52 5.40
N HIS A 32 -7.45 -7.02 6.08
CA HIS A 32 -7.20 -7.18 7.50
C HIS A 32 -7.05 -5.81 8.17
N PRO A 33 -7.07 -5.72 9.52
CA PRO A 33 -6.68 -4.50 10.21
C PRO A 33 -5.31 -4.01 9.72
N CYS A 34 -5.25 -2.74 9.33
CA CYS A 34 -4.03 -2.12 8.83
C CYS A 34 -3.78 -0.82 9.57
N TYR A 35 -2.51 -0.49 9.75
CA TYR A 35 -2.11 0.81 10.27
C TYR A 35 -2.06 1.81 9.11
N LEU A 36 -2.77 2.93 9.23
CA LEU A 36 -2.85 3.97 8.20
C LEU A 36 -2.38 5.30 8.79
N ASP A 37 -1.37 5.92 8.17
CA ASP A 37 -0.94 7.27 8.52
C ASP A 37 -1.01 8.23 7.32
N GLU A 38 -1.20 9.52 7.63
CA GLU A 38 -1.13 10.60 6.67
C GLU A 38 0.32 11.08 6.53
N ARG A 39 0.78 11.22 5.28
CA ARG A 39 2.06 11.85 4.95
C ARG A 39 1.82 13.26 4.46
N LEU A 40 2.56 14.23 5.02
CA LEU A 40 2.52 15.66 4.67
C LEU A 40 3.11 15.98 3.27
N ASN A 41 2.96 15.08 2.31
CA ASN A 41 3.35 15.31 0.92
C ASN A 41 2.24 16.05 0.17
N ARG A 42 2.60 16.80 -0.88
CA ARG A 42 1.65 17.32 -1.88
C ARG A 42 1.91 16.61 -3.22
N PRO A 43 0.91 15.92 -3.82
CA PRO A 43 -0.47 15.73 -3.34
C PRO A 43 -0.54 14.89 -2.06
N LYS A 44 -1.69 14.96 -1.37
CA LYS A 44 -1.94 14.27 -0.10
C LYS A 44 -1.77 12.76 -0.28
N GLN A 45 -0.87 12.17 0.52
CA GLN A 45 -0.54 10.75 0.45
C GLN A 45 -0.74 10.10 1.81
N TYR A 46 -1.02 8.81 1.78
CA TYR A 46 -1.17 7.97 2.97
C TYR A 46 -0.21 6.80 2.86
N ARG A 47 0.26 6.30 4.01
CA ARG A 47 0.94 5.01 4.11
C ARG A 47 0.05 4.04 4.85
N ALA A 48 -0.24 2.90 4.22
CA ALA A 48 -0.83 1.76 4.89
C ALA A 48 0.24 0.69 5.14
N ILE A 49 0.19 0.06 6.31
CA ILE A 49 1.04 -1.07 6.70
C ILE A 49 0.13 -2.23 7.06
N GLY A 50 0.38 -3.41 6.48
CA GLY A 50 -0.39 -4.61 6.79
C GLY A 50 0.20 -5.88 6.19
N TRP A 51 -0.45 -7.00 6.44
CA TRP A 51 0.02 -8.31 6.00
C TRP A 51 -0.39 -8.62 4.57
N VAL A 52 0.54 -9.19 3.82
CA VAL A 52 0.33 -9.76 2.48
C VAL A 52 1.04 -11.10 2.45
N ARG A 53 0.32 -12.20 2.19
CA ARG A 53 0.88 -13.57 2.11
C ARG A 53 1.78 -13.94 3.30
N GLY A 54 1.42 -13.52 4.51
CA GLY A 54 2.18 -13.83 5.72
C GLY A 54 3.48 -13.05 5.89
N GLN A 55 3.63 -11.89 5.22
CA GLN A 55 4.71 -10.93 5.47
C GLN A 55 4.16 -9.49 5.55
N PRO A 56 4.69 -8.60 6.42
CA PRO A 56 4.25 -7.20 6.45
C PRO A 56 4.80 -6.41 5.25
N PHE A 57 3.91 -5.66 4.63
CA PHE A 57 4.19 -4.73 3.55
C PHE A 57 3.65 -3.34 3.87
N SER A 58 4.36 -2.35 3.35
CA SER A 58 3.98 -0.94 3.40
C SER A 58 3.62 -0.48 1.99
N VAL A 59 2.50 0.21 1.83
CA VAL A 59 2.03 0.77 0.56
C VAL A 59 1.75 2.26 0.71
N ILE A 60 2.14 3.04 -0.29
CA ILE A 60 1.73 4.44 -0.42
C ILE A 60 0.54 4.52 -1.34
N LEU A 61 -0.50 5.22 -0.90
CA LEU A 61 -1.70 5.47 -1.67
C LEU A 61 -2.11 6.94 -1.63
N GLU A 62 -2.92 7.32 -2.60
CA GLU A 62 -3.63 8.59 -2.66
C GLU A 62 -5.12 8.31 -2.75
N ILE A 63 -5.94 9.06 -2.02
CA ILE A 63 -7.39 9.03 -2.21
C ILE A 63 -7.72 10.00 -3.35
N ARG A 64 -8.32 9.47 -4.41
CA ARG A 64 -8.70 10.22 -5.62
C ARG A 64 -10.15 9.93 -5.96
N GLU A 65 -10.76 10.77 -6.77
CA GLU A 65 -12.14 10.60 -7.23
C GLU A 65 -12.20 10.45 -8.76
N ASP A 66 -13.12 9.61 -9.23
CA ASP A 66 -13.52 9.55 -10.63
C ASP A 66 -15.05 9.56 -10.75
N LYS A 67 -15.56 9.36 -11.97
CA LYS A 67 -17.00 9.31 -12.26
C LYS A 67 -17.79 8.26 -11.48
N ASP A 68 -17.14 7.22 -10.92
CA ASP A 68 -17.80 6.21 -10.10
C ASP A 68 -17.49 6.39 -8.59
N GLY A 69 -16.91 7.54 -8.20
CA GLY A 69 -16.63 7.94 -6.82
C GLY A 69 -15.16 7.80 -6.39
N GLU A 70 -14.93 7.78 -5.08
CA GLU A 70 -13.58 7.68 -4.50
C GLU A 70 -12.91 6.33 -4.77
N TYR A 71 -11.60 6.37 -5.00
CA TYR A 71 -10.73 5.21 -5.15
C TYR A 71 -9.35 5.48 -4.56
N CYS A 72 -8.70 4.39 -4.15
CA CYS A 72 -7.33 4.39 -3.66
C CYS A 72 -6.38 4.17 -4.83
N HIS A 73 -5.59 5.20 -5.16
CA HIS A 73 -4.53 5.10 -6.15
C HIS A 73 -3.25 4.58 -5.50
N LEU A 74 -2.87 3.33 -5.77
CA LEU A 74 -1.63 2.77 -5.21
C LEU A 74 -0.42 3.30 -5.97
N VAL A 75 0.49 3.95 -5.23
CA VAL A 75 1.63 4.68 -5.79
C VAL A 75 2.89 3.82 -5.77
N THR A 76 3.20 3.15 -4.66
CA THR A 76 4.40 2.29 -4.51
C THR A 76 4.24 1.38 -3.30
N LEU A 77 5.00 0.30 -3.24
CA LEU A 77 5.03 -0.61 -2.10
C LEU A 77 6.45 -1.05 -1.74
N TRP A 78 6.63 -1.59 -0.55
CA TRP A 78 7.84 -2.27 -0.10
C TRP A 78 7.57 -3.24 1.05
N LYS A 79 8.48 -4.21 1.23
CA LYS A 79 8.52 -5.03 2.45
C LYS A 79 8.72 -4.12 3.64
N SER A 80 7.84 -4.16 4.63
CA SER A 80 7.92 -3.27 5.78
C SER A 80 9.26 -3.40 6.49
N THR A 81 9.82 -2.27 6.88
CA THR A 81 11.01 -2.23 7.73
C THR A 81 10.68 -2.73 9.14
N ALA A 82 11.70 -3.03 9.96
CA ALA A 82 11.50 -3.39 11.36
C ALA A 82 10.76 -2.29 12.15
N GLN A 83 11.04 -1.02 11.84
CA GLN A 83 10.36 0.12 12.46
C GLN A 83 8.89 0.21 12.06
N GLU A 84 8.58 -0.02 10.78
CA GLU A 84 7.21 -0.03 10.27
C GLU A 84 6.39 -1.21 10.80
N ARG A 85 7.01 -2.38 10.93
CA ARG A 85 6.40 -3.53 11.57
C ARG A 85 6.08 -3.23 13.03
N LYS A 86 7.01 -2.65 13.77
CA LYS A 86 6.79 -2.24 15.15
C LYS A 86 5.66 -1.21 15.25
N LEU A 87 5.63 -0.23 14.35
CA LEU A 87 4.55 0.76 14.29
C LEU A 87 3.18 0.12 14.07
N TYR A 88 3.10 -0.86 13.17
CA TYR A 88 1.89 -1.67 12.97
C TYR A 88 1.49 -2.44 14.23
N GLU A 89 2.44 -3.12 14.88
CA GLU A 89 2.18 -3.94 16.08
C GLU A 89 1.79 -3.10 17.32
N GLU A 90 2.26 -1.86 17.43
CA GLU A 90 1.94 -0.95 18.56
C GLU A 90 0.63 -0.17 18.38
N ASN A 91 0.06 -0.14 17.17
CA ASN A 91 -1.12 0.68 16.84
C ASN A 91 -2.30 -0.15 16.31
N LEU A 92 -2.30 -1.45 16.60
CA LEU A 92 -3.39 -2.40 16.33
C LEU A 92 -3.82 -3.10 17.61
#